data_AF-A0A382T668-F1
#
_entry.id   AF-A0A382T668-F1
#
_cell.length_a   1.000
_cell.length_b   1.000
_cell.length_c   1.000
_cell.angle_alpha   90.00
_cell.angle_beta   90.00
_cell.angle_gamma   90.00
#
_symmetry.space_group_name_H-M   'P 1'
#
loop_
_entity.id
_entity.type
_entity.pdbx_description
1 polymer ?
#
loop_
_entity_poly.entity_id
_entity_poly.type
_entity_poly.pdbx_seq_one_letter_code
_entity_poly.pdbx_strand_id
1 'polypeptide(L)'
;MNIHEYQAKALLRDNDVAVPVGEMVTSVEGAEKAARKLRGPVWVVKAQIHAGGRGKGGGVRICHNVSEVVQAASAMIGMRLVTPQTGPNGKIVRKIYIEEGCEIHSELYIAVLLDRSNSRLSLIGSSEGGMEIEDVATHNPEKIYQIPIDPMTGLMPFHARNLGLALGLKDQALESGIRFIRGVYNLYTSRDASLVEVNPAAVTKNQEIVALDAKIDFDDNALFRQPEIL
;
A
#
# COMPACT_ATOMS: atom_id res chain seq x y z
N MET A 1 -4.95 2.55 15.59
CA MET A 1 -3.47 2.70 15.58
C MET A 1 -2.99 2.65 14.14
N ASN A 2 -2.06 3.54 13.75
CA ASN A 2 -1.52 3.58 12.39
C ASN A 2 -0.09 3.05 12.41
N ILE A 3 0.30 2.33 11.37
CA ILE A 3 1.65 1.78 11.21
C ILE A 3 2.36 2.39 9.99
N HIS A 4 3.69 2.27 9.95
CA HIS A 4 4.47 2.70 8.80
C HIS A 4 4.31 1.73 7.61
N GLU A 5 4.54 2.22 6.38
CA GLU A 5 4.46 1.42 5.15
C GLU A 5 5.33 0.15 5.21
N TYR A 6 6.56 0.23 5.75
CA TYR A 6 7.41 -0.97 5.85
C TYR A 6 6.79 -2.07 6.75
N GLN A 7 6.03 -1.69 7.79
CA GLN A 7 5.32 -2.62 8.66
C GLN A 7 4.09 -3.17 7.94
N ALA A 8 3.35 -2.30 7.25
CA ALA A 8 2.20 -2.71 6.44
C ALA A 8 2.61 -3.73 5.37
N LYS A 9 3.74 -3.51 4.69
CA LYS A 9 4.28 -4.45 3.69
C LYS A 9 4.72 -5.78 4.29
N ALA A 10 5.22 -5.80 5.52
CA ALA A 10 5.51 -7.05 6.22
C ALA A 10 4.22 -7.85 6.45
N LEU A 11 3.18 -7.20 7.00
CA LEU A 11 1.88 -7.84 7.25
C LEU A 11 1.17 -8.30 5.98
N LEU A 12 1.28 -7.52 4.89
CA LEU A 12 0.77 -7.91 3.57
C LEU A 12 1.48 -9.17 3.06
N ARG A 13 2.82 -9.22 3.16
CA ARG A 13 3.60 -10.39 2.77
C ARG A 13 3.23 -11.64 3.58
N ASP A 14 3.00 -11.49 4.88
CA ASP A 14 2.56 -12.58 5.75
C ASP A 14 1.15 -13.11 5.41
N ASN A 15 0.39 -12.34 4.62
CA ASN A 15 -0.94 -12.70 4.11
C ASN A 15 -0.92 -12.99 2.59
N ASP A 16 0.22 -13.43 2.06
CA ASP A 16 0.40 -13.80 0.64
C ASP A 16 0.11 -12.67 -0.36
N VAL A 17 0.18 -11.42 0.08
CA VAL A 17 0.09 -10.25 -0.80
C VAL A 17 1.49 -9.88 -1.29
N ALA A 18 1.68 -9.90 -2.61
CA ALA A 18 2.96 -9.54 -3.21
C ALA A 18 3.29 -8.05 -2.95
N VAL A 19 4.48 -7.81 -2.45
CA VAL A 19 5.06 -6.49 -2.19
C VAL A 19 6.48 -6.45 -2.75
N PRO A 20 7.00 -5.29 -3.18
CA PRO A 20 8.41 -5.17 -3.56
C PRO A 20 9.32 -5.55 -2.40
N VAL A 21 10.44 -6.21 -2.70
CA VAL A 21 11.47 -6.47 -1.70
C VAL A 21 12.10 -5.14 -1.30
N GLY A 22 12.21 -4.90 0.00
CA GLY A 22 12.78 -3.66 0.50
C GLY A 22 13.25 -3.76 1.94
N GLU A 23 13.94 -2.71 2.38
CA GLU A 23 14.58 -2.62 3.68
C GLU A 23 14.37 -1.23 4.27
N MET A 24 14.00 -1.20 5.56
CA MET A 24 13.89 0.05 6.33
C MET A 24 15.27 0.41 6.89
N VAL A 25 15.66 1.66 6.70
CA VAL A 25 16.95 2.18 7.16
C VAL A 25 16.78 3.54 7.83
N THR A 26 17.72 3.88 8.72
CA THR A 26 17.72 5.12 9.50
C THR A 26 18.97 5.97 9.31
N SER A 27 19.90 5.56 8.44
CA SER A 27 21.10 6.32 8.10
C SER A 27 21.43 6.19 6.62
N VAL A 28 22.28 7.11 6.14
CA VAL A 28 22.74 7.14 4.75
C VAL A 28 23.61 5.92 4.43
N GLU A 29 24.44 5.48 5.37
CA GLU A 29 25.26 4.27 5.22
C GLU A 29 24.39 3.01 5.16
N GLY A 30 23.30 2.97 5.95
CA GLY A 30 22.29 1.93 5.87
C GLY A 30 21.63 1.90 4.48
N ALA A 31 21.32 3.08 3.93
CA ALA A 31 20.72 3.21 2.61
C ALA A 31 21.61 2.65 1.49
N GLU A 32 22.90 2.94 1.53
CA GLU A 32 23.86 2.39 0.57
C GLU A 32 23.92 0.85 0.64
N LYS A 33 24.00 0.30 1.85
CA LYS A 33 24.03 -1.16 2.08
C LYS A 33 22.76 -1.83 1.57
N ALA A 34 21.59 -1.27 1.87
CA ALA A 34 20.30 -1.76 1.40
C ALA A 34 20.22 -1.74 -0.14
N ALA A 35 20.63 -0.64 -0.77
CA ALA A 35 20.63 -0.52 -2.23
C ALA A 35 21.51 -1.60 -2.90
N ARG A 36 22.72 -1.83 -2.37
CA ARG A 36 23.64 -2.87 -2.87
C ARG A 36 23.07 -4.28 -2.69
N LYS A 37 22.34 -4.53 -1.60
CA LYS A 37 21.68 -5.83 -1.33
C LYS A 37 20.52 -6.10 -2.28
N LEU A 38 19.72 -5.09 -2.60
CA LEU A 38 18.57 -5.18 -3.52
C LEU A 38 18.97 -5.28 -5.01
N ARG A 39 20.24 -5.01 -5.36
CA ARG A 39 20.85 -5.23 -6.69
C ARG A 39 20.24 -4.47 -7.88
N GLY A 40 19.12 -3.76 -7.73
CA GLY A 40 18.56 -2.88 -8.75
C GLY A 40 17.86 -3.63 -9.89
N PRO A 41 17.69 -3.00 -11.08
CA PRO A 41 18.34 -1.78 -11.57
C PRO A 41 17.66 -0.46 -11.15
N VAL A 42 16.47 -0.53 -10.55
CA VAL A 42 15.71 0.63 -10.08
C VAL A 42 15.42 0.46 -8.60
N TRP A 43 15.55 1.54 -7.84
CA TRP A 43 15.19 1.61 -6.44
C TRP A 43 14.18 2.72 -6.22
N VAL A 44 13.32 2.54 -5.22
CA VAL A 44 12.43 3.61 -4.74
C VAL A 44 12.77 3.90 -3.29
N VAL A 45 13.08 5.16 -2.99
CA VAL A 45 13.38 5.66 -1.65
C VAL A 45 12.16 6.39 -1.13
N LYS A 46 11.59 5.92 -0.01
CA LYS A 46 10.32 6.41 0.54
C LYS A 46 10.44 6.84 1.99
N ALA A 47 10.02 8.06 2.28
CA ALA A 47 9.93 8.59 3.63
C ALA A 47 8.89 7.80 4.43
N GLN A 48 9.25 7.40 5.66
CA GLN A 48 8.35 6.69 6.56
C GLN A 48 7.76 7.66 7.59
N ILE A 49 6.55 8.13 7.31
CA ILE A 49 5.73 8.96 8.21
C ILE A 49 4.29 8.44 8.22
N HIS A 50 3.52 8.70 9.28
CA HIS A 50 2.11 8.34 9.35
C HIS A 50 1.23 9.39 8.64
N ALA A 51 1.39 9.52 7.32
CA ALA A 51 0.57 10.36 6.46
C ALA A 51 0.70 9.94 4.99
N GLY A 52 -0.37 10.05 4.22
CA GLY A 52 -0.42 9.88 2.78
C GLY A 52 0.08 11.11 2.00
N GLY A 53 0.03 11.06 0.66
CA GLY A 53 0.45 12.16 -0.21
C GLY A 53 1.96 12.48 -0.19
N ARG A 54 2.78 11.52 0.25
CA ARG A 54 4.24 11.68 0.42
C ARG A 54 4.96 12.04 -0.88
N GLY A 55 4.52 11.49 -2.02
CA GLY A 55 5.07 11.81 -3.34
C GLY A 55 4.96 13.30 -3.67
N LYS A 56 3.81 13.92 -3.41
CA LYS A 56 3.56 15.36 -3.62
C LYS A 56 4.47 16.24 -2.75
N GLY A 57 4.92 15.73 -1.60
CA GLY A 57 5.86 16.40 -0.68
C GLY A 57 7.34 16.10 -0.93
N GLY A 58 7.70 15.35 -1.98
CA GLY A 58 9.09 14.94 -2.23
C GLY A 58 9.59 13.80 -1.33
N GLY A 59 8.67 13.11 -0.63
CA GLY A 59 8.94 11.96 0.23
C GLY A 59 9.06 10.62 -0.52
N VAL A 60 9.03 10.62 -1.86
CA VAL A 60 9.24 9.43 -2.69
C VAL A 60 10.20 9.81 -3.82
N ARG A 61 11.27 9.04 -4.02
CA ARG A 61 12.23 9.23 -5.13
C ARG A 61 12.56 7.92 -5.81
N ILE A 62 12.56 7.94 -7.14
CA ILE A 62 13.03 6.83 -7.98
C ILE A 62 14.52 7.07 -8.25
N CYS A 63 15.31 6.01 -8.14
CA CYS A 63 16.77 6.03 -8.29
C CYS A 63 17.20 4.91 -9.25
N HIS A 64 18.18 5.19 -10.10
CA HIS A 64 18.70 4.27 -11.13
C HIS A 64 20.10 3.75 -10.83
N ASN A 65 20.70 4.19 -9.74
CA ASN A 65 21.99 3.71 -9.25
C ASN A 65 22.12 3.96 -7.73
N VAL A 66 23.10 3.30 -7.11
CA VAL A 66 23.34 3.40 -5.66
C VAL A 66 23.67 4.83 -5.23
N SER A 67 24.34 5.63 -6.07
CA SER A 67 24.67 7.03 -5.74
C SER A 67 23.42 7.89 -5.60
N GLU A 68 22.44 7.73 -6.50
CA GLU A 68 21.14 8.40 -6.40
C GLU A 68 20.37 8.00 -5.13
N VAL A 69 20.44 6.73 -4.72
CA VAL A 69 19.84 6.28 -3.46
C VAL A 69 20.48 6.97 -2.25
N VAL A 70 21.81 7.08 -2.23
CA VAL A 70 22.56 7.78 -1.17
C VAL A 70 22.19 9.27 -1.12
N GLN A 71 22.09 9.93 -2.28
CA GLN A 71 21.67 11.33 -2.37
C GLN A 71 20.23 11.52 -1.88
N ALA A 72 19.30 10.66 -2.30
CA ALA A 72 17.93 10.69 -1.85
C ALA A 72 17.81 10.48 -0.33
N ALA A 73 18.54 9.51 0.22
CA ALA A 73 18.58 9.24 1.65
C ALA A 73 19.11 10.45 2.44
N SER A 74 20.19 11.07 1.96
CA SER A 74 20.82 12.24 2.60
C SER A 74 19.90 13.45 2.62
N ALA A 75 19.12 13.66 1.54
CA ALA A 75 18.15 14.74 1.46
C ALA A 75 16.89 14.47 2.31
N MET A 76 16.54 13.21 2.53
CA MET A 76 15.27 12.82 3.12
C MET A 76 15.35 12.59 4.63
N ILE A 77 16.43 11.96 5.14
CA ILE A 77 16.60 11.73 6.58
C ILE A 77 16.82 13.06 7.29
N GLY A 78 16.01 13.35 8.31
CA GLY A 78 16.01 14.61 9.05
C GLY A 78 15.17 15.71 8.43
N MET A 79 14.69 15.56 7.18
CA MET A 79 13.84 16.52 6.52
C MET A 79 12.47 16.64 7.20
N ARG A 80 11.91 17.86 7.22
CA ARG A 80 10.49 18.08 7.54
C ARG A 80 9.66 17.87 6.28
N LEU A 81 8.92 16.77 6.22
CA LEU A 81 8.05 16.44 5.11
C LEU A 81 6.65 17.03 5.35
N VAL A 82 6.24 17.92 4.46
CA VAL A 82 4.88 18.47 4.41
C VAL A 82 4.12 17.78 3.27
N THR A 83 2.93 17.29 3.58
CA THR A 83 2.01 16.61 2.65
C THR A 83 0.61 17.23 2.81
N PRO A 84 -0.34 16.95 1.88
CA PRO A 84 -1.73 17.36 2.05
C PRO A 84 -2.36 16.89 3.39
N GLN A 85 -1.88 15.78 3.95
CA GLN A 85 -2.44 15.17 5.18
C GLN A 85 -1.70 15.56 6.47
N THR A 86 -0.52 16.20 6.41
CA THR A 86 0.23 16.61 7.62
C THR A 86 -0.04 18.05 8.06
N GLY A 87 -0.62 18.87 7.18
CA GLY A 87 -0.70 20.32 7.36
C GLY A 87 0.67 21.01 7.39
N PRO A 88 0.73 22.32 7.72
CA PRO A 88 1.93 23.15 7.60
C PRO A 88 3.09 22.73 8.52
N ASN A 89 2.78 22.05 9.63
CA ASN A 89 3.78 21.60 10.58
C ASN A 89 4.62 20.42 10.08
N GLY A 90 4.11 19.65 9.10
CA GLY A 90 4.78 18.47 8.55
C GLY A 90 5.16 17.41 9.60
N LYS A 91 6.00 16.47 9.19
CA LYS A 91 6.60 15.44 10.08
C LYS A 91 8.09 15.32 9.78
N ILE A 92 8.91 15.14 10.82
CA ILE A 92 10.33 14.85 10.64
C ILE A 92 10.50 13.41 10.19
N VAL A 93 11.16 13.22 9.05
CA VAL A 93 11.48 11.90 8.52
C VAL A 93 12.69 11.34 9.29
N ARG A 94 12.49 10.29 10.08
CA ARG A 94 13.56 9.62 10.83
C ARG A 94 13.97 8.28 10.24
N LYS A 95 13.12 7.73 9.38
CA LYS A 95 13.26 6.42 8.76
C LYS A 95 12.89 6.55 7.30
N ILE A 96 13.58 5.81 6.45
CA ILE A 96 13.23 5.66 5.04
C ILE A 96 13.12 4.18 4.70
N TYR A 97 12.36 3.85 3.67
CA TYR A 97 12.24 2.51 3.13
C TYR A 97 12.79 2.51 1.71
N ILE A 98 13.68 1.57 1.42
CA ILE A 98 14.30 1.42 0.11
C ILE A 98 13.83 0.09 -0.45
N GLU A 99 13.25 0.11 -1.63
CA GLU A 99 12.70 -1.08 -2.27
C GLU A 99 13.08 -1.18 -3.73
N GLU A 100 12.96 -2.36 -4.29
CA GLU A 100 13.07 -2.61 -5.72
C GLU A 100 11.96 -1.89 -6.49
N GLY A 101 12.31 -1.29 -7.63
CA GLY A 101 11.32 -0.82 -8.59
C GLY A 101 10.64 -1.97 -9.31
N CYS A 102 9.46 -1.73 -9.86
CA CYS A 102 8.76 -2.68 -10.72
C CYS A 102 8.32 -2.02 -12.03
N GLU A 103 8.21 -2.82 -13.10
CA GLU A 103 7.68 -2.34 -14.37
C GLU A 103 6.15 -2.34 -14.34
N ILE A 104 5.57 -1.15 -14.20
CA ILE A 104 4.14 -0.94 -14.05
C ILE A 104 3.47 -0.83 -15.43
N HIS A 105 2.41 -1.61 -15.65
CA HIS A 105 1.50 -1.46 -16.79
C HIS A 105 0.35 -0.51 -16.45
N SER A 106 -0.28 -0.71 -15.29
CA SER A 106 -1.37 0.11 -14.78
C SER A 106 -1.42 0.06 -13.26
N GLU A 107 -2.11 1.00 -12.63
CA GLU A 107 -2.25 1.10 -11.17
C GLU A 107 -3.72 1.00 -10.79
N LEU A 108 -3.99 0.24 -9.72
CA LEU A 108 -5.33 0.05 -9.16
C LEU A 108 -5.38 0.61 -7.74
N TYR A 109 -6.60 0.91 -7.30
CA TYR A 109 -6.93 1.12 -5.90
C TYR A 109 -7.66 -0.11 -5.38
N ILE A 110 -7.27 -0.64 -4.21
CA ILE A 110 -7.98 -1.73 -3.53
C ILE A 110 -8.02 -1.43 -2.04
N ALA A 111 -9.21 -1.51 -1.42
CA ALA A 111 -9.35 -1.34 0.01
C ALA A 111 -10.42 -2.26 0.63
N VAL A 112 -10.26 -2.53 1.92
CA VAL A 112 -11.27 -3.18 2.77
C VAL A 112 -11.49 -2.32 4.02
N LEU A 113 -12.75 -2.01 4.30
CA LEU A 113 -13.17 -1.24 5.48
C LEU A 113 -14.57 -1.64 5.94
N LEU A 114 -14.96 -1.24 7.14
CA LEU A 114 -16.34 -1.39 7.63
C LEU A 114 -17.20 -0.26 7.11
N ASP A 115 -18.14 -0.57 6.22
CA ASP A 115 -19.16 0.38 5.78
C ASP A 115 -20.27 0.45 6.85
N ARG A 116 -20.32 1.58 7.54
CA ARG A 116 -21.27 1.82 8.63
C ARG A 116 -22.70 1.99 8.15
N SER A 117 -22.91 2.35 6.88
CA SER A 117 -24.26 2.58 6.35
C SER A 117 -25.08 1.29 6.27
N ASN A 118 -24.40 0.16 5.99
CA ASN A 118 -25.01 -1.16 5.86
C ASN A 118 -24.48 -2.18 6.88
N SER A 119 -23.56 -1.76 7.77
CA SER A 119 -22.94 -2.58 8.81
C SER A 119 -22.25 -3.84 8.26
N ARG A 120 -21.58 -3.71 7.11
CA ARG A 120 -20.85 -4.80 6.46
C ARG A 120 -19.43 -4.39 6.13
N LEU A 121 -18.54 -5.36 6.05
CA LEU A 121 -17.25 -5.13 5.42
C LEU A 121 -17.46 -4.85 3.94
N SER A 122 -16.75 -3.86 3.44
CA SER A 122 -16.85 -3.39 2.07
C SER A 122 -15.52 -3.61 1.39
N LEU A 123 -15.52 -4.44 0.34
CA LEU A 123 -14.40 -4.58 -0.57
C LEU A 123 -14.55 -3.54 -1.69
N ILE A 124 -13.61 -2.60 -1.75
CA ILE A 124 -13.64 -1.45 -2.66
C ILE A 124 -12.48 -1.61 -3.65
N GLY A 125 -12.73 -1.30 -4.92
CA GLY A 125 -11.64 -1.11 -5.88
C GLY A 125 -11.97 -0.12 -6.98
N SER A 126 -10.91 0.43 -7.59
CA SER A 126 -11.01 1.33 -8.75
C SER A 126 -9.83 1.13 -9.69
N SER A 127 -10.06 1.35 -10.99
CA SER A 127 -8.99 1.39 -12.01
C SER A 127 -8.15 2.67 -11.92
N GLU A 128 -8.54 3.61 -11.07
CA GLU A 128 -7.89 4.90 -10.84
C GLU A 128 -6.89 4.82 -9.68
N GLY A 129 -5.89 3.93 -9.78
CA GLY A 129 -4.82 3.84 -8.79
C GLY A 129 -3.89 5.05 -8.81
N GLY A 130 -3.20 5.30 -7.69
CA GLY A 130 -2.26 6.40 -7.53
C GLY A 130 -2.91 7.77 -7.26
N MET A 131 -4.25 7.83 -7.22
CA MET A 131 -5.04 9.03 -6.92
C MET A 131 -5.73 8.92 -5.56
N GLU A 132 -6.13 10.04 -4.97
CA GLU A 132 -6.94 10.04 -3.74
C GLU A 132 -8.35 9.53 -4.08
N ILE A 133 -8.84 8.55 -3.34
CA ILE A 133 -10.09 7.86 -3.69
C ILE A 133 -11.31 8.77 -3.53
N GLU A 134 -11.25 9.75 -2.64
CA GLU A 134 -12.29 10.76 -2.41
C GLU A 134 -12.46 11.67 -3.64
N ASP A 135 -11.36 11.99 -4.33
CA ASP A 135 -11.40 12.77 -5.58
C ASP A 135 -12.09 11.95 -6.68
N VAL A 136 -11.76 10.66 -6.79
CA VAL A 136 -12.42 9.74 -7.72
C VAL A 136 -13.90 9.58 -7.38
N ALA A 137 -14.26 9.47 -6.11
CA ALA A 137 -15.65 9.35 -5.69
C ALA A 137 -16.50 10.58 -6.05
N THR A 138 -15.87 11.76 -6.06
CA THR A 138 -16.53 13.02 -6.39
C THR A 138 -16.68 13.21 -7.89
N HIS A 139 -15.66 12.92 -8.68
CA HIS A 139 -15.60 13.25 -10.11
C HIS A 139 -15.93 12.06 -11.04
N ASN A 140 -15.65 10.83 -10.59
CA ASN A 140 -15.80 9.59 -11.35
C ASN A 140 -16.34 8.44 -10.48
N PRO A 141 -17.48 8.61 -9.79
CA PRO A 141 -18.03 7.60 -8.90
C PRO A 141 -18.29 6.25 -9.59
N GLU A 142 -18.54 6.25 -10.90
CA GLU A 142 -18.74 5.06 -11.72
C GLU A 142 -17.52 4.14 -11.81
N LYS A 143 -16.32 4.66 -11.52
CA LYS A 143 -15.07 3.89 -11.51
C LYS A 143 -14.81 3.22 -10.17
N ILE A 144 -15.64 3.47 -9.15
CA ILE A 144 -15.52 2.84 -7.84
C ILE A 144 -16.49 1.66 -7.78
N TYR A 145 -15.92 0.47 -7.64
CA TYR A 145 -16.66 -0.75 -7.41
C TYR A 145 -16.66 -1.05 -5.92
N GLN A 146 -17.86 -1.27 -5.37
CA GLN A 146 -18.05 -1.58 -3.96
C GLN A 146 -18.83 -2.89 -3.84
N ILE A 147 -18.24 -3.87 -3.15
CA ILE A 147 -18.84 -5.19 -2.92
C ILE A 147 -19.02 -5.39 -1.41
N PRO A 148 -20.26 -5.37 -0.89
CA PRO A 148 -20.51 -5.67 0.51
C PRO A 148 -20.32 -7.16 0.77
N ILE A 149 -19.60 -7.49 1.83
CA ILE A 149 -19.33 -8.86 2.25
C ILE A 149 -20.25 -9.22 3.42
N ASP A 150 -21.01 -10.29 3.25
CA ASP A 150 -21.86 -10.83 4.30
C ASP A 150 -20.99 -11.43 5.43
N PRO A 151 -21.19 -11.01 6.71
CA PRO A 151 -20.35 -11.46 7.81
C PRO A 151 -20.41 -12.96 8.11
N MET A 152 -21.51 -13.62 7.76
CA MET A 152 -21.69 -15.06 8.02
C MET A 152 -20.94 -15.90 7.00
N THR A 153 -20.94 -15.46 5.73
CA THR A 153 -20.25 -16.19 4.64
C THR A 153 -18.79 -15.76 4.45
N GLY A 154 -18.44 -14.52 4.79
CA GLY A 154 -17.12 -13.96 4.53
C GLY A 154 -16.83 -13.75 3.04
N LEU A 155 -15.56 -13.52 2.71
CA LEU A 155 -15.13 -13.34 1.32
C LEU A 155 -15.21 -14.65 0.51
N MET A 156 -16.31 -14.81 -0.22
CA MET A 156 -16.47 -15.88 -1.20
C MET A 156 -15.65 -15.65 -2.49
N PRO A 157 -15.22 -16.72 -3.21
CA PRO A 157 -14.38 -16.60 -4.41
C PRO A 157 -14.95 -15.68 -5.50
N PHE A 158 -16.28 -15.64 -5.67
CA PHE A 158 -16.91 -14.81 -6.68
C PHE A 158 -16.77 -13.31 -6.40
N HIS A 159 -16.64 -12.87 -5.15
CA HIS A 159 -16.46 -11.45 -4.82
C HIS A 159 -15.13 -10.94 -5.39
N ALA A 160 -14.03 -11.64 -5.12
CA ALA A 160 -12.70 -11.28 -5.61
C ALA A 160 -12.63 -11.35 -7.14
N ARG A 161 -13.25 -12.38 -7.74
CA ARG A 161 -13.32 -12.52 -9.20
C ARG A 161 -14.13 -11.38 -9.85
N ASN A 162 -15.29 -11.05 -9.29
CA ASN A 162 -16.13 -9.97 -9.82
C ASN A 162 -15.43 -8.62 -9.71
N LEU A 163 -14.75 -8.32 -8.59
CA LEU A 163 -13.95 -7.11 -8.48
C LEU A 163 -12.81 -7.10 -9.50
N GLY A 164 -12.03 -8.18 -9.59
CA GLY A 164 -10.91 -8.25 -10.56
C GLY A 164 -11.36 -8.01 -12.00
N LEU A 165 -12.48 -8.62 -12.42
CA LEU A 165 -13.06 -8.41 -13.75
C LEU A 165 -13.55 -6.96 -13.94
N ALA A 166 -14.18 -6.37 -12.93
CA ALA A 166 -14.64 -4.97 -12.96
C ALA A 166 -13.47 -3.98 -13.07
N LEU A 167 -12.32 -4.31 -12.47
CA LEU A 167 -11.06 -3.57 -12.60
C LEU A 167 -10.34 -3.81 -13.94
N GLY A 168 -10.94 -4.59 -14.85
CA GLY A 168 -10.39 -4.85 -16.18
C GLY A 168 -9.30 -5.93 -16.21
N LEU A 169 -9.09 -6.68 -15.12
CA LEU A 169 -8.12 -7.76 -15.08
C LEU A 169 -8.59 -8.96 -15.89
N LYS A 170 -7.65 -9.62 -16.57
CA LYS A 170 -7.87 -10.80 -17.41
C LYS A 170 -6.76 -11.82 -17.21
N ASP A 171 -7.03 -13.06 -17.59
CA ASP A 171 -6.04 -14.14 -17.64
C ASP A 171 -5.18 -14.23 -16.38
N GLN A 172 -3.85 -14.15 -16.52
CA GLN A 172 -2.91 -14.24 -15.40
C GLN A 172 -3.08 -13.08 -14.40
N ALA A 173 -3.35 -11.87 -14.88
CA ALA A 173 -3.57 -10.71 -14.02
C ALA A 173 -4.82 -10.87 -13.15
N LEU A 174 -5.86 -11.52 -13.67
CA LEU A 174 -7.06 -11.83 -12.90
C LEU A 174 -6.77 -12.84 -11.79
N GLU A 175 -6.05 -13.92 -12.10
CA GLU A 175 -5.67 -14.92 -11.10
C GLU A 175 -4.77 -14.33 -10.00
N SER A 176 -3.81 -13.49 -10.39
CA SER A 176 -2.97 -12.74 -9.44
C SER A 176 -3.81 -11.77 -8.59
N GLY A 177 -4.73 -11.02 -9.21
CA GLY A 177 -5.65 -10.12 -8.53
C GLY A 177 -6.59 -10.81 -7.54
N ILE A 178 -7.09 -12.01 -7.86
CA ILE A 178 -7.93 -12.79 -6.93
C ILE A 178 -7.13 -13.17 -5.68
N ARG A 179 -5.90 -13.66 -5.84
CA ARG A 179 -5.02 -13.98 -4.69
C ARG A 179 -4.74 -12.73 -3.86
N PHE A 180 -4.40 -11.64 -4.52
CA PHE A 180 -4.12 -10.35 -3.90
C PHE A 180 -5.29 -9.83 -3.05
N ILE A 181 -6.49 -9.76 -3.63
CA ILE A 181 -7.72 -9.30 -2.95
C ILE A 181 -8.02 -10.17 -1.73
N ARG A 182 -7.86 -11.49 -1.84
CA ARG A 182 -8.05 -12.42 -0.72
C ARG A 182 -7.05 -12.14 0.40
N GLY A 183 -5.78 -11.94 0.08
CA GLY A 183 -4.75 -11.60 1.07
C GLY A 183 -5.04 -10.29 1.80
N VAL A 184 -5.47 -9.25 1.07
CA VAL A 184 -5.90 -7.96 1.65
C VAL A 184 -7.07 -8.12 2.62
N TYR A 185 -8.10 -8.90 2.24
CA TYR A 185 -9.24 -9.19 3.11
C TYR A 185 -8.88 -10.03 4.33
N ASN A 186 -8.02 -11.03 4.15
CA ASN A 186 -7.54 -11.88 5.24
C ASN A 186 -6.73 -11.06 6.25
N LEU A 187 -5.89 -10.13 5.78
CA LEU A 187 -5.16 -9.22 6.64
C LEU A 187 -6.14 -8.35 7.46
N TYR A 188 -7.17 -7.81 6.81
CA TYR A 188 -8.18 -7.01 7.51
C TYR A 188 -8.83 -7.78 8.67
N THR A 189 -9.31 -8.99 8.37
CA THR A 189 -10.12 -9.79 9.31
C THR A 189 -9.29 -10.49 10.39
N SER A 190 -8.07 -10.93 10.07
CA SER A 190 -7.21 -11.65 11.03
C SER A 190 -6.50 -10.72 12.03
N ARG A 191 -6.30 -9.45 11.68
CA ARG A 191 -5.53 -8.49 12.48
C ARG A 191 -6.37 -7.39 13.11
N ASP A 192 -7.70 -7.54 13.09
CA ASP A 192 -8.64 -6.51 13.57
C ASP A 192 -8.34 -5.12 12.99
N ALA A 193 -8.04 -5.09 11.68
CA ALA A 193 -7.85 -3.82 11.00
C ALA A 193 -9.18 -3.05 10.94
N SER A 194 -9.12 -1.73 11.03
CA SER A 194 -10.24 -0.84 10.74
C SER A 194 -10.23 -0.36 9.28
N LEU A 195 -9.05 -0.36 8.66
CA LEU A 195 -8.82 -0.09 7.24
C LEU A 195 -7.60 -0.88 6.74
N VAL A 196 -7.73 -1.53 5.59
CA VAL A 196 -6.57 -1.94 4.78
C VAL A 196 -6.75 -1.32 3.40
N GLU A 197 -5.90 -0.37 3.07
CA GLU A 197 -5.88 0.33 1.78
C GLU A 197 -4.55 0.06 1.08
N VAL A 198 -4.63 -0.35 -0.19
CA VAL A 198 -3.47 -0.50 -1.06
C VAL A 198 -3.64 0.44 -2.25
N ASN A 199 -2.80 1.47 -2.30
CA ASN A 199 -2.88 2.52 -3.31
C ASN A 199 -1.50 3.14 -3.60
N PRO A 200 -0.85 2.80 -4.72
CA PRO A 200 -1.35 1.91 -5.78
C PRO A 200 -1.07 0.42 -5.54
N ALA A 201 -2.00 -0.42 -5.98
CA ALA A 201 -1.74 -1.81 -6.34
C ALA A 201 -1.37 -1.87 -7.83
N ALA A 202 -0.09 -2.11 -8.15
CA ALA A 202 0.37 -2.12 -9.53
C ALA A 202 0.05 -3.44 -10.22
N VAL A 203 -0.48 -3.35 -11.43
CA VAL A 203 -0.44 -4.42 -12.42
C VAL A 203 0.90 -4.31 -13.12
N THR A 204 1.78 -5.28 -12.93
CA THR A 204 3.10 -5.29 -13.58
C THR A 204 2.98 -5.73 -15.04
N LYS A 205 3.99 -5.44 -15.87
CA LYS A 205 4.06 -5.96 -17.25
C LYS A 205 4.04 -7.49 -17.33
N ASN A 206 4.43 -8.18 -16.25
CA ASN A 206 4.38 -9.63 -16.13
C ASN A 206 3.04 -10.16 -15.61
N GLN A 207 1.99 -9.32 -15.60
CA GLN A 207 0.64 -9.67 -15.16
C GLN A 207 0.54 -10.12 -13.68
N GLU A 208 1.46 -9.68 -12.83
CA GLU A 208 1.35 -9.84 -11.37
C GLU A 208 0.85 -8.55 -10.71
N ILE A 209 0.01 -8.70 -9.69
CA ILE A 209 -0.48 -7.59 -8.86
C ILE A 209 0.44 -7.41 -7.65
N VAL A 210 0.97 -6.21 -7.46
CA VAL A 210 1.95 -5.91 -6.42
C VAL A 210 1.54 -4.65 -5.64
N ALA A 211 1.56 -4.72 -4.31
CA ALA A 211 1.24 -3.61 -3.42
C ALA A 211 2.42 -2.64 -3.36
N LEU A 212 2.35 -1.54 -4.11
CA LEU A 212 3.40 -0.53 -4.13
C LEU A 212 3.35 0.36 -2.91
N ASP A 213 2.18 0.68 -2.39
CA ASP A 213 2.03 1.42 -1.15
C ASP A 213 0.78 0.94 -0.42
N ALA A 214 0.83 0.96 0.90
CA ALA A 214 -0.28 0.50 1.72
C ALA A 214 -0.41 1.32 3.00
N LYS A 215 -1.66 1.61 3.35
CA LYS A 215 -2.06 2.22 4.61
C LYS A 215 -2.95 1.24 5.36
N ILE A 216 -2.57 0.95 6.59
CA ILE A 216 -3.30 0.04 7.45
C ILE A 216 -3.53 0.72 8.79
N ASP A 217 -4.80 0.80 9.17
CA ASP A 217 -5.23 1.28 10.46
C ASP A 217 -5.89 0.13 11.22
N PHE A 218 -5.68 0.06 12.54
CA PHE A 218 -6.22 -0.99 13.42
C PHE A 218 -7.27 -0.44 14.38
N ASP A 219 -8.20 -1.30 14.80
CA ASP A 219 -9.12 -1.00 15.89
C ASP A 219 -8.37 -0.98 17.23
N ASP A 220 -8.29 0.19 17.86
CA ASP A 220 -7.61 0.37 19.14
C ASP A 220 -8.23 -0.50 20.25
N ASN A 221 -9.52 -0.82 20.15
CA ASN A 221 -10.20 -1.67 21.12
C ASN A 221 -9.81 -3.15 21.01
N ALA A 222 -9.21 -3.56 19.89
CA ALA A 222 -8.79 -4.95 19.66
C ALA A 222 -7.30 -5.17 19.94
N LEU A 223 -6.51 -4.13 20.22
CA LEU A 223 -5.06 -4.24 20.41
C LEU A 223 -4.65 -5.20 21.53
N PHE A 224 -5.48 -5.39 22.56
CA PHE A 224 -5.21 -6.33 23.65
C PHE A 224 -5.02 -7.78 23.19
N ARG A 225 -5.57 -8.14 22.02
CA ARG A 225 -5.44 -9.48 21.41
C ARG A 225 -4.57 -9.48 20.14
N GLN A 226 -3.89 -8.38 19.85
CA GLN A 226 -3.01 -8.22 18.69
C GLN A 226 -1.58 -7.81 19.11
N PRO A 227 -0.86 -8.65 19.88
CA PRO A 227 0.44 -8.30 20.45
C PRO A 227 1.53 -8.04 19.40
N GLU A 228 1.39 -8.59 18.18
CA GLU A 228 2.34 -8.41 17.08
C GLU A 228 2.25 -7.01 16.43
N ILE A 229 1.20 -6.25 16.72
CA ILE A 229 0.97 -4.89 16.18
C ILE A 229 1.58 -3.82 17.09
N LEU A 230 1.71 -4.12 18.39
CA LEU A 230 2.18 -3.21 19.44
C LEU A 230 3.70 -2.96 19.40
#